data_AF-A0AAU1TYW9-F1
#
_entry.id   AF-A0AAU1TYW9-F1
#
_cell.length_a   1.000
_cell.length_b   1.000
_cell.length_c   1.000
_cell.angle_alpha   90.00
_cell.angle_beta   90.00
_cell.angle_gamma   90.00
#
_symmetry.space_group_name_H-M   'P 1'
#
loop_
_entity.id
_entity.type
_entity.pdbx_description
1 polymer ?
#
loop_
_entity_poly.entity_id
_entity_poly.type
_entity_poly.pdbx_seq_one_letter_code
_entity_poly.pdbx_strand_id
1 'polypeptide(L)'
;MCFEDEARFTRRPPKGRTWGRRGITPVVTVSGRRSGRLSVAGLIAMRPGSRTRLCHRLRTHPACKGERRSLGERDFIALIDGAHQLVRAPIMLVWDRLNTHVSRRMRELIDQREWLTVFLLPAYSPDLNPVEWVWAHVKRSLANLAVVALDRL
;
A
#
# COMPACT_ATOMS: atom_id res chain seq x y z
N MET A 1 -12.36 -9.27 -10.04
CA MET A 1 -12.40 -7.90 -9.48
C MET A 1 -11.15 -7.70 -8.64
N CYS A 2 -10.50 -6.56 -8.76
CA CYS A 2 -9.29 -6.22 -8.02
C CYS A 2 -9.50 -4.89 -7.29
N PHE A 3 -9.09 -4.83 -6.03
CA PHE A 3 -9.07 -3.58 -5.26
C PHE A 3 -7.62 -3.19 -5.00
N GLU A 4 -7.30 -1.91 -5.16
CA GLU A 4 -5.95 -1.39 -4.99
C GLU A 4 -5.94 -0.20 -4.01
N ASP A 5 -4.87 -0.10 -3.23
CA ASP A 5 -4.60 1.03 -2.33
C ASP A 5 -3.09 1.14 -1.95
N GLU A 6 -2.66 2.33 -1.53
CA GLU A 6 -1.30 2.61 -1.05
C GLU A 6 -1.26 2.82 0.48
N ALA A 7 -0.40 2.04 1.17
CA ALA A 7 0.01 2.34 2.53
C ALA A 7 1.45 2.86 2.61
N ARG A 8 1.70 3.72 3.61
CA ARG A 8 3.03 4.26 3.89
C ARG A 8 3.47 3.88 5.29
N PHE A 9 4.68 3.38 5.37
CA PHE A 9 5.34 3.01 6.60
C PHE A 9 6.58 3.86 6.80
N THR A 10 6.89 4.14 8.07
CA THR A 10 8.08 4.88 8.47
C THR A 10 8.76 4.10 9.58
N ARG A 11 10.03 4.40 9.87
CA ARG A 11 10.75 3.82 11.01
C ARG A 11 10.18 4.22 12.38
N ARG A 12 9.13 5.05 12.40
CA ARG A 12 8.32 5.31 13.60
C ARG A 12 7.13 4.35 13.55
N PRO A 13 7.10 3.31 14.39
CA PRO A 13 5.97 2.41 14.43
C PRO A 13 4.71 3.13 14.94
N PRO A 14 3.52 2.65 14.55
CA PRO A 14 2.29 3.01 15.23
C PRO A 14 2.38 2.70 16.72
N LYS A 15 1.80 3.55 17.57
CA LYS A 15 1.73 3.32 19.02
C LYS A 15 0.60 2.33 19.31
N GLY A 16 0.91 1.25 20.01
CA GLY A 16 -0.07 0.26 20.46
C GLY A 16 0.03 -0.03 21.94
N ARG A 17 -1.01 -0.68 22.50
CA ARG A 17 -0.93 -1.22 23.87
C ARG A 17 0.04 -2.40 23.89
N THR A 18 0.88 -2.47 24.91
CA THR A 18 1.81 -3.59 25.13
C THR A 18 1.82 -3.98 26.60
N TRP A 19 2.29 -5.20 26.88
CA TRP A 19 2.53 -5.65 28.24
C TRP A 19 3.80 -5.02 28.80
N GLY A 20 3.74 -4.63 30.06
CA GLY A 20 4.86 -4.08 30.82
C GLY A 20 4.79 -4.56 32.26
N ARG A 21 5.87 -4.37 33.00
CA ARG A 21 5.86 -4.64 34.45
C ARG A 21 4.82 -3.75 35.13
N ARG A 22 4.06 -4.30 36.07
CA ARG A 22 3.04 -3.56 36.82
C ARG A 22 3.68 -2.33 37.47
N GLY A 23 3.10 -1.16 37.25
CA GLY A 23 3.61 0.13 37.77
C GLY A 23 4.75 0.76 36.97
N ILE A 24 5.23 0.13 35.89
CA ILE A 24 6.31 0.65 35.05
C ILE A 24 5.80 0.86 33.63
N THR A 25 5.76 2.12 33.18
CA THR A 25 5.41 2.45 31.80
C THR A 25 6.55 2.02 30.85
N PRO A 26 6.29 1.14 29.88
CA PRO A 26 7.31 0.72 28.93
C PRO A 26 7.68 1.88 27.99
N VAL A 27 8.99 2.12 27.83
CA VAL A 27 9.54 3.14 26.93
C VAL A 27 10.22 2.45 25.75
N VAL A 28 9.80 2.79 24.53
CA VAL A 28 10.39 2.27 23.28
C VAL A 28 11.12 3.40 22.57
N THR A 29 12.44 3.28 22.44
CA THR A 29 13.27 4.24 21.73
C THR A 29 13.18 3.99 20.22
N VAL A 30 12.90 5.04 19.44
CA VAL A 30 12.74 4.97 17.98
C VAL A 30 13.64 5.98 17.29
N SER A 31 14.07 5.70 16.05
CA SER A 31 14.90 6.63 15.28
C SER A 31 14.16 7.95 14.98
N GLY A 32 14.85 9.08 15.18
CA GLY A 32 14.34 10.45 15.04
C GLY A 32 14.08 10.95 13.61
N ARG A 33 13.66 12.22 13.48
CA ARG A 33 13.26 12.87 12.21
C ARG A 33 14.33 12.64 11.12
N ARG A 34 13.90 12.19 9.93
CA ARG A 34 14.69 11.86 8.71
C ARG A 34 15.11 10.39 8.55
N SER A 35 14.38 9.44 9.14
CA SER A 35 14.36 8.07 8.61
C SER A 35 13.62 8.04 7.28
N GLY A 36 14.14 7.35 6.26
CA GLY A 36 13.44 7.11 4.99
C GLY A 36 12.02 6.54 5.17
N ARG A 37 11.29 6.42 4.07
CA ARG A 37 9.90 5.92 4.05
C ARG A 37 9.80 4.69 3.18
N LEU A 38 8.91 3.77 3.54
CA LEU A 38 8.50 2.66 2.70
C LEU A 38 7.08 2.93 2.22
N SER A 39 6.89 3.03 0.92
CA SER A 39 5.56 3.04 0.29
C SER A 39 5.25 1.64 -0.20
N VAL A 40 4.02 1.20 0.00
CA VAL A 40 3.53 -0.12 -0.43
C VAL A 40 2.22 0.09 -1.17
N ALA A 41 2.17 -0.33 -2.43
CA ALA A 41 0.90 -0.53 -3.11
C ALA A 41 0.46 -1.98 -2.90
N GLY A 42 -0.79 -2.18 -2.55
CA GLY A 42 -1.41 -3.47 -2.33
C GLY A 42 -2.60 -3.65 -3.26
N LEU A 43 -2.71 -4.84 -3.83
CA LEU A 43 -3.82 -5.20 -4.71
C LEU A 43 -4.40 -6.56 -4.29
N ILE A 44 -5.69 -6.57 -3.97
CA ILE A 44 -6.42 -7.81 -3.68
C ILE A 44 -7.18 -8.22 -4.94
N ALA A 45 -6.83 -9.37 -5.51
CA ALA A 45 -7.53 -9.96 -6.64
C ALA A 45 -8.49 -11.06 -6.16
N MET A 46 -9.78 -10.87 -6.49
CA MET A 46 -10.86 -11.80 -6.17
C MET A 46 -11.53 -12.31 -7.44
N ARG A 47 -11.75 -13.62 -7.49
CA ARG A 47 -12.51 -14.31 -8.53
C ARG A 47 -13.32 -15.43 -7.87
N PRO A 48 -14.65 -15.48 -8.06
CA PRO A 48 -15.47 -16.57 -7.55
C PRO A 48 -14.91 -17.94 -7.99
N GLY A 49 -14.88 -18.91 -7.07
CA GLY A 49 -14.31 -20.24 -7.33
C GLY A 49 -12.77 -20.28 -7.43
N SER A 50 -12.06 -19.19 -7.11
CA SER A 50 -10.60 -19.14 -7.07
C SER A 50 -10.11 -18.56 -5.75
N ARG A 51 -8.91 -18.96 -5.32
CA ARG A 51 -8.28 -18.40 -4.12
C ARG A 51 -8.01 -16.90 -4.32
N THR A 52 -8.41 -16.08 -3.33
CA THR A 52 -8.06 -14.66 -3.25
C THR A 52 -6.55 -14.47 -3.20
N ARG A 53 -6.03 -13.51 -3.95
CA ARG A 53 -4.59 -13.23 -4.03
C ARG A 53 -4.31 -11.81 -3.57
N LEU A 54 -3.26 -11.65 -2.75
CA LEU A 54 -2.73 -10.35 -2.37
C LEU A 54 -1.41 -10.13 -3.13
N CYS A 55 -1.40 -9.18 -4.04
CA CYS A 55 -0.22 -8.70 -4.75
C CYS A 55 0.24 -7.41 -4.08
N HIS A 56 1.55 -7.18 -4.01
CA HIS A 56 2.06 -5.93 -3.45
C HIS A 56 3.34 -5.49 -4.15
N ARG A 57 3.62 -4.19 -4.09
CA ARG A 57 4.86 -3.60 -4.58
C ARG A 57 5.42 -2.64 -3.55
N LEU A 58 6.68 -2.86 -3.17
CA LEU A 58 7.41 -2.06 -2.20
C LEU A 58 8.28 -1.02 -2.91
N ARG A 59 8.30 0.21 -2.38
CA ARG A 59 9.25 1.25 -2.77
C ARG A 59 9.85 1.92 -1.54
N THR A 60 11.17 1.81 -1.42
CA THR A 60 11.94 2.48 -0.38
C THR A 60 12.37 3.85 -0.88
N HIS A 61 12.02 4.89 -0.13
CA HIS A 61 12.42 6.27 -0.38
C HIS A 61 13.48 6.65 0.66
N PRO A 62 14.74 6.86 0.25
CA PRO A 62 15.79 7.30 1.16
C PRO A 62 15.48 8.69 1.71
N ALA A 63 16.17 9.06 2.80
CA ALA A 63 15.96 10.34 3.47
C ALA A 63 16.62 11.53 2.74
N CYS A 64 16.63 11.52 1.42
CA CYS A 64 17.20 12.58 0.59
C CYS A 64 16.20 13.74 0.41
N LYS A 65 16.71 14.97 0.36
CA LYS A 65 15.91 16.18 0.10
C LYS A 65 15.67 16.29 -1.41
N GLY A 66 14.44 16.53 -1.84
CA GLY A 66 14.10 16.80 -3.25
C GLY A 66 13.58 15.62 -4.07
N GLU A 67 13.70 14.38 -3.60
CA GLU A 67 13.16 13.21 -4.32
C GLU A 67 11.65 13.00 -4.08
N ARG A 68 10.95 12.45 -5.10
CA ARG A 68 9.55 12.02 -4.98
C ARG A 68 9.45 10.90 -3.93
N ARG A 69 8.72 11.17 -2.85
CA ARG A 69 8.50 10.22 -1.74
C ARG A 69 7.15 9.54 -1.84
N SER A 70 6.77 9.09 -3.03
CA SER A 70 5.50 8.43 -3.31
C SER A 70 5.63 7.45 -4.46
N LEU A 71 4.70 6.50 -4.55
CA LEU A 71 4.56 5.67 -5.72
C LEU A 71 4.23 6.50 -6.96
N GLY A 72 4.85 6.10 -8.07
CA GLY A 72 4.61 6.66 -9.38
C GLY A 72 3.59 5.86 -10.18
N GLU A 73 3.12 6.45 -11.27
CA GLU A 73 2.25 5.81 -12.24
C GLU A 73 2.83 4.47 -12.73
N ARG A 74 4.15 4.43 -12.96
CA ARG A 74 4.88 3.21 -13.36
C ARG A 74 4.82 2.11 -12.30
N ASP A 75 4.78 2.47 -11.02
CA ASP A 75 4.74 1.48 -9.94
C ASP A 75 3.38 0.80 -9.87
N PHE A 76 2.31 1.58 -9.96
CA PHE A 76 0.94 1.06 -10.01
C PHE A 76 0.72 0.19 -11.25
N ILE A 77 1.14 0.66 -12.42
CA ILE A 77 0.99 -0.11 -13.66
C ILE A 77 1.78 -1.42 -13.61
N ALA A 78 3.01 -1.41 -13.09
CA ALA A 78 3.78 -2.64 -12.94
C ALA A 78 3.12 -3.64 -11.97
N LEU A 79 2.45 -3.16 -10.92
CA LEU A 79 1.66 -4.00 -10.01
C LEU A 79 0.44 -4.59 -10.74
N ILE A 80 -0.28 -3.77 -11.50
CA ILE A 80 -1.49 -4.18 -12.25
C ILE A 80 -1.14 -5.20 -13.35
N ASP A 81 -0.06 -4.97 -14.09
CA ASP A 81 0.44 -5.90 -15.11
C ASP A 81 0.86 -7.25 -14.50
N GLY A 82 1.58 -7.20 -13.36
CA GLY A 82 1.95 -8.41 -12.63
C GLY A 82 0.73 -9.18 -12.11
N ALA A 83 -0.28 -8.48 -11.59
CA ALA A 83 -1.54 -9.08 -11.17
C ALA A 83 -2.27 -9.74 -12.36
N HIS A 84 -2.28 -9.10 -13.53
CA HIS A 84 -2.86 -9.67 -14.74
C HIS A 84 -2.16 -10.94 -15.20
N GLN A 85 -0.83 -10.97 -15.19
CA GLN A 85 -0.05 -12.17 -15.52
C GLN A 85 -0.34 -13.34 -14.57
N LEU A 86 -0.60 -13.04 -13.29
CA LEU A 86 -0.93 -14.04 -12.28
C LEU A 86 -2.37 -14.56 -12.42
N VAL A 87 -3.33 -13.68 -12.67
CA VAL A 87 -4.75 -14.03 -12.73
C VAL A 87 -5.15 -14.59 -14.11
N ARG A 88 -4.43 -14.19 -15.17
CA ARG A 88 -4.65 -14.58 -16.58
C ARG A 88 -6.10 -14.35 -17.04
N ALA A 89 -6.68 -13.23 -16.63
CA ALA A 89 -8.04 -12.83 -17.01
C ALA A 89 -8.15 -11.29 -17.03
N PRO A 90 -9.16 -10.74 -17.73
CA PRO A 90 -9.46 -9.31 -17.67
C PRO A 90 -9.65 -8.82 -16.23
N ILE A 91 -9.18 -7.62 -15.95
CA ILE A 91 -9.19 -7.01 -14.62
C ILE A 91 -10.21 -5.87 -14.59
N MET A 92 -11.18 -6.02 -13.70
CA MET A 92 -11.97 -4.90 -13.18
C MET A 92 -11.25 -4.36 -11.94
N LEU A 93 -10.58 -3.22 -12.06
CA LEU A 93 -9.83 -2.55 -11.01
C LEU A 93 -10.69 -1.49 -10.32
N VAL A 94 -10.70 -1.49 -9.00
CA VAL A 94 -11.38 -0.51 -8.16
C VAL A 94 -10.34 0.12 -7.23
N TRP A 95 -10.24 1.45 -7.25
CA TRP A 95 -9.30 2.20 -6.42
C TRP A 95 -9.84 3.59 -6.08
N ASP A 96 -9.13 4.30 -5.20
CA ASP A 96 -9.51 5.64 -4.76
C ASP A 96 -9.23 6.72 -5.83
N ARG A 97 -9.40 7.99 -5.44
CA ARG A 97 -9.18 9.15 -6.31
C ARG A 97 -7.83 9.84 -6.07
N LEU A 98 -6.79 9.10 -5.67
CA LEU A 98 -5.46 9.66 -5.54
C LEU A 98 -5.04 10.39 -6.83
N ASN A 99 -4.39 11.55 -6.71
CA ASN A 99 -4.00 12.38 -7.88
C ASN A 99 -3.23 11.61 -8.95
N THR A 100 -2.43 10.61 -8.54
CA THR A 100 -1.72 9.73 -9.46
C THR A 100 -2.64 8.77 -10.21
N HIS A 101 -3.74 8.30 -9.61
CA HIS A 101 -4.74 7.42 -10.25
C HIS A 101 -5.56 8.15 -11.31
N VAL A 102 -5.85 9.44 -11.09
CA VAL A 102 -6.67 10.25 -12.01
C VAL A 102 -5.85 11.12 -12.97
N SER A 103 -4.51 11.01 -12.93
CA SER A 103 -3.62 11.80 -13.77
C SER A 103 -3.83 11.49 -15.25
N ARG A 104 -3.58 12.47 -16.13
CA ARG A 104 -3.62 12.25 -17.58
C ARG A 104 -2.67 11.12 -17.99
N ARG A 105 -1.47 11.09 -17.40
CA ARG A 105 -0.48 10.07 -17.69
C ARG A 105 -0.96 8.68 -17.29
N MET A 106 -1.67 8.55 -16.17
CA MET A 106 -2.25 7.28 -15.75
C MET A 106 -3.33 6.82 -16.72
N ARG A 107 -4.22 7.72 -17.17
CA ARG A 107 -5.23 7.40 -18.19
C ARG A 107 -4.61 6.85 -19.47
N GLU A 108 -3.59 7.52 -20.00
CA GLU A 108 -2.85 7.05 -21.19
C GLU A 108 -2.25 5.65 -20.99
N LEU A 109 -1.81 5.31 -19.78
CA LEU A 109 -1.29 3.98 -19.47
C LEU A 109 -2.42 2.94 -19.35
N ILE A 110 -3.57 3.31 -18.80
CA ILE A 110 -4.75 2.44 -18.73
C ILE A 110 -5.28 2.14 -20.14
N ASP A 111 -5.37 3.15 -21.02
CA ASP A 111 -5.91 3.02 -22.38
C ASP A 111 -5.11 2.05 -23.26
N GLN A 112 -3.84 1.79 -22.93
CA GLN A 112 -3.00 0.80 -23.61
C GLN A 112 -3.32 -0.66 -23.22
N ARG A 113 -4.26 -0.89 -22.31
CA ARG A 113 -4.58 -2.21 -21.73
C ARG A 113 -6.05 -2.53 -21.95
N GLU A 114 -6.37 -3.13 -23.09
CA GLU A 114 -7.75 -3.52 -23.45
C GLU A 114 -8.41 -4.48 -22.44
N TRP A 115 -7.61 -5.22 -21.68
CA TRP A 115 -8.06 -6.15 -20.63
C TRP A 115 -8.36 -5.46 -19.29
N LEU A 116 -8.11 -4.16 -19.15
CA LEU A 116 -8.23 -3.41 -17.90
C LEU A 116 -9.43 -2.45 -17.95
N THR A 117 -10.35 -2.61 -17.01
CA THR A 117 -11.46 -1.67 -16.77
C THR A 117 -11.30 -1.07 -15.38
N VAL A 118 -11.31 0.25 -15.27
CA VAL A 118 -11.04 0.97 -14.02
C VAL A 118 -12.30 1.67 -13.50
N PHE A 119 -12.56 1.50 -12.21
CA PHE A 119 -13.64 2.15 -11.47
C PHE A 119 -13.06 2.95 -10.31
N LEU A 120 -13.59 4.17 -10.12
CA LEU A 120 -13.19 5.05 -9.02
C LEU A 120 -14.19 4.95 -7.88
N LEU A 121 -13.69 4.69 -6.67
CA LEU A 121 -14.50 4.80 -5.46
C LEU A 121 -14.95 6.25 -5.22
N PRO A 122 -16.16 6.48 -4.67
CA PRO A 122 -16.57 7.80 -4.21
C PRO A 122 -15.50 8.43 -3.30
N ALA A 123 -15.39 9.75 -3.34
CA ALA A 123 -14.43 10.45 -2.50
C ALA A 123 -14.67 10.11 -1.01
N TYR A 124 -13.59 9.99 -0.24
CA TYR A 124 -13.65 9.71 1.20
C TYR A 124 -14.44 8.46 1.58
N SER A 125 -14.38 7.39 0.77
CA SER A 125 -15.04 6.11 1.06
C SER A 125 -14.05 4.96 1.32
N PRO A 126 -13.16 5.07 2.33
CA PRO A 126 -12.16 4.03 2.62
C PRO A 126 -12.82 2.70 3.05
N ASP A 127 -13.99 2.75 3.69
CA ASP A 127 -14.71 1.56 4.18
C ASP A 127 -15.14 0.61 3.06
N LEU A 128 -15.20 1.09 1.81
CA LEU A 128 -15.53 0.31 0.62
C LEU A 128 -14.31 -0.41 0.01
N ASN A 129 -13.10 -0.13 0.50
CA ASN A 129 -11.88 -0.74 0.00
C ASN A 129 -11.39 -1.85 0.95
N PRO A 130 -11.46 -3.15 0.57
CA PRO A 130 -10.99 -4.24 1.41
C PRO A 130 -9.48 -4.19 1.70
N VAL A 131 -8.70 -3.47 0.88
CA VAL A 131 -7.25 -3.31 1.09
C VAL A 131 -6.97 -2.51 2.36
N GLU A 132 -7.85 -1.59 2.76
CA GLU A 132 -7.70 -0.82 4.01
C GLU A 132 -7.68 -1.72 5.25
N TRP A 133 -8.45 -2.81 5.24
CA TRP A 133 -8.43 -3.81 6.32
C TRP A 133 -7.11 -4.57 6.39
N VAL A 134 -6.51 -4.86 5.23
CA VAL A 134 -5.15 -5.44 5.17
C VAL A 134 -4.15 -4.48 5.79
N TRP A 135 -4.23 -3.19 5.46
CA TRP A 135 -3.37 -2.18 6.07
C TRP A 135 -3.59 -2.02 7.57
N ALA A 136 -4.83 -2.04 8.03
CA ALA A 136 -5.14 -2.00 9.45
C ALA A 136 -4.51 -3.19 10.19
N HIS A 137 -4.61 -4.39 9.61
CA HIS A 137 -3.98 -5.59 10.16
C HIS A 137 -2.45 -5.48 10.21
N VAL A 138 -1.81 -5.09 9.10
CA VAL A 138 -0.35 -4.92 9.03
C VAL A 138 0.13 -3.86 10.02
N LYS A 139 -0.50 -2.67 10.04
CA LYS A 139 -0.15 -1.58 10.97
C LYS A 139 -0.30 -2.01 12.43
N ARG A 140 -1.32 -2.82 12.76
CA ARG A 140 -1.50 -3.37 14.11
C ARG A 140 -0.40 -4.37 14.47
N SER A 141 -0.01 -5.25 13.55
CA SER A 141 1.07 -6.22 13.78
C SER A 141 2.44 -5.56 13.91
N LEU A 142 2.63 -4.38 13.32
CA LEU A 142 3.85 -3.56 13.43
C LEU A 142 3.84 -2.58 14.61
N ALA A 143 2.81 -2.59 15.46
CA ALA A 143 2.71 -1.67 16.58
C ALA A 143 3.88 -1.86 17.56
N ASN A 144 4.49 -0.76 17.98
CA ASN A 144 5.66 -0.72 18.86
C ASN A 144 6.94 -1.41 18.32
N LEU A 145 6.97 -1.86 17.07
CA LEU A 145 8.15 -2.49 16.46
C LEU A 145 9.20 -1.44 16.08
N ALA A 146 10.29 -1.36 16.86
CA ALA A 146 11.39 -0.45 16.58
C ALA A 146 12.38 -1.07 15.57
N VAL A 147 12.15 -0.83 14.28
CA VAL A 147 13.02 -1.38 13.22
C VAL A 147 14.21 -0.47 12.93
N VAL A 148 15.41 -1.06 12.91
CA VAL A 148 16.69 -0.36 12.68
C VAL A 148 16.98 -0.13 11.19
N ALA A 149 16.31 -0.82 10.27
CA ALA A 149 16.46 -0.64 8.81
C ALA A 149 15.15 -0.93 8.05
N LEU A 150 14.87 -0.22 6.94
CA LEU A 150 13.58 -0.30 6.21
C LEU A 150 13.41 -1.57 5.38
N ASP A 151 14.51 -2.25 5.03
CA ASP A 151 14.55 -3.53 4.33
C ASP A 151 14.17 -4.72 5.23
N ARG A 152 14.00 -4.48 6.53
CA ARG A 152 13.58 -5.47 7.54
C ARG A 152 12.11 -5.32 7.96
N LEU A 153 11.36 -4.43 7.30
CA LEU A 153 9.90 -4.27 7.40
C LEU A 153 9.23 -5.03 6.26
#